data_AF-A0A933NK87-F1
#
_entry.id   AF-A0A933NK87-F1
#
_cell.length_a   1.000
_cell.length_b   1.000
_cell.length_c   1.000
_cell.angle_alpha   90.00
_cell.angle_beta   90.00
_cell.angle_gamma   90.00
#
_symmetry.space_group_name_H-M   'P 1'
#
loop_
_entity.id
_entity.type
_entity.pdbx_description
1 polymer ?
#
loop_
_entity_poly.entity_id
_entity_poly.type
_entity_poly.pdbx_seq_one_letter_code
_entity_poly.pdbx_strand_id
1 'polypeptide(L)'
;PVTPGEAWGTRAGQNISLASHSGLSVVIFPSTEVKLVKVPRRSSREQDLVLDLVRGALVVDARIGDPKVVVRLKSAHGEVTGSQLALRAALDAQDLTVHVGAGRATVGSRTGLGEVELAAGQTATLKAGSAPTAAAKFSMLGVEWR
;
A
#
# COMPACT_ATOMS: atom_id res chain seq x y z
N PRO A 1 -19.29 1.68 -10.01
CA PRO A 1 -18.19 2.59 -10.42
C PRO A 1 -17.63 3.28 -9.19
N VAL A 2 -16.36 3.04 -8.92
CA VAL A 2 -15.64 3.62 -7.81
C VAL A 2 -15.30 5.08 -8.16
N THR A 3 -15.63 6.04 -7.29
CA THR A 3 -15.44 7.48 -7.60
C THR A 3 -14.16 8.00 -6.94
N PRO A 4 -13.25 8.68 -7.68
CA PRO A 4 -12.13 9.37 -7.08
C PRO A 4 -12.58 10.37 -6.00
N GLY A 5 -11.88 10.39 -4.86
CA GLY A 5 -12.22 11.22 -3.71
C GLY A 5 -13.09 10.54 -2.67
N GLU A 6 -13.65 9.37 -2.98
CA GLU A 6 -14.45 8.57 -2.04
C GLU A 6 -13.56 7.99 -0.93
N ALA A 7 -13.95 8.23 0.31
CA ALA A 7 -13.29 7.66 1.48
C ALA A 7 -14.03 6.39 1.91
N TRP A 8 -13.29 5.31 2.08
CA TRP A 8 -13.82 4.05 2.59
C TRP A 8 -13.19 3.74 3.93
N GLY A 9 -14.05 3.63 4.94
CA GLY A 9 -13.71 3.05 6.22
C GLY A 9 -14.30 1.66 6.32
N THR A 10 -13.53 0.70 6.78
CA THR A 10 -14.07 -0.58 7.24
C THR A 10 -14.49 -0.46 8.69
N ARG A 11 -15.63 -1.09 9.03
CA ARG A 11 -16.00 -1.30 10.44
C ARG A 11 -15.14 -2.40 11.05
N ALA A 12 -15.14 -2.50 12.37
CA ALA A 12 -14.53 -3.62 13.07
C ALA A 12 -15.13 -4.95 12.55
N GLY A 13 -14.28 -5.94 12.26
CA GLY A 13 -14.65 -7.22 11.67
C GLY A 13 -15.00 -7.22 10.16
N GLN A 14 -14.99 -6.08 9.47
CA GLN A 14 -15.36 -5.99 8.06
C GLN A 14 -14.13 -5.87 7.15
N ASN A 15 -14.08 -6.67 6.08
CA ASN A 15 -13.15 -6.48 4.98
C ASN A 15 -13.86 -5.84 3.78
N ILE A 16 -13.14 -5.04 3.00
CA ILE A 16 -13.58 -4.60 1.67
C ILE A 16 -12.59 -5.14 0.64
N SER A 17 -13.11 -5.84 -0.37
CA SER A 17 -12.31 -6.31 -1.50
C SER A 17 -12.70 -5.53 -2.76
N LEU A 18 -11.74 -4.81 -3.33
CA LEU A 18 -11.87 -4.13 -4.62
C LEU A 18 -11.10 -4.94 -5.65
N ALA A 19 -11.76 -5.43 -6.69
CA ALA A 19 -11.09 -6.12 -7.79
C ALA A 19 -11.34 -5.36 -9.10
N SER A 20 -10.28 -5.20 -9.90
CA SER A 20 -10.37 -4.70 -11.26
C SER A 20 -10.43 -5.88 -12.24
N HIS A 21 -10.88 -5.61 -13.47
CA HIS A 21 -10.85 -6.59 -14.55
C HIS A 21 -9.42 -6.96 -15.00
N SER A 22 -8.41 -6.18 -14.63
CA SER A 22 -7.01 -6.42 -15.00
C SER A 22 -6.32 -7.43 -14.06
N GLY A 23 -6.97 -7.79 -12.94
CA GLY A 23 -6.42 -8.68 -11.93
C GLY A 23 -5.87 -7.95 -10.71
N LEU A 24 -5.82 -6.62 -10.75
CA LEU A 24 -5.54 -5.78 -9.58
C LEU A 24 -6.62 -6.01 -8.51
N SER A 25 -6.20 -6.39 -7.31
CA SER A 25 -7.08 -6.50 -6.16
C SER A 25 -6.53 -5.75 -4.96
N VAL A 26 -7.43 -5.13 -4.18
CA VAL A 26 -7.11 -4.44 -2.93
C VAL A 26 -8.03 -4.99 -1.86
N VAL A 27 -7.45 -5.54 -0.80
CA VAL A 27 -8.18 -5.97 0.40
C VAL A 27 -7.89 -4.97 1.51
N ILE A 28 -8.93 -4.33 2.00
CA ILE A 28 -8.88 -3.37 3.11
C ILE A 28 -9.34 -4.11 4.36
N PHE A 29 -8.47 -4.23 5.36
CA PHE A 29 -8.74 -4.97 6.60
C PHE A 29 -9.65 -4.17 7.55
N PRO A 30 -10.17 -4.78 8.63
CA PRO A 30 -11.04 -4.08 9.56
C PRO A 30 -10.37 -2.89 10.23
N SER A 31 -11.16 -1.90 10.64
CA SER A 31 -10.66 -0.68 11.29
C SER A 31 -9.63 0.10 10.45
N THR A 32 -9.72 -0.03 9.12
CA THR A 32 -8.85 0.63 8.16
C THR A 32 -9.62 1.74 7.48
N GLU A 33 -8.97 2.88 7.32
CA GLU A 33 -9.50 4.01 6.58
C GLU A 33 -8.58 4.32 5.42
N VAL A 34 -9.13 4.24 4.22
CA VAL A 34 -8.44 4.59 2.97
C VAL A 34 -9.28 5.59 2.21
N LYS A 35 -8.62 6.54 1.55
CA LYS A 35 -9.25 7.41 0.58
C LYS A 35 -8.72 7.07 -0.79
N LEU A 36 -9.62 6.78 -1.72
CA LEU A 36 -9.22 6.57 -3.09
C LEU A 36 -9.00 7.91 -3.78
N VAL A 37 -7.81 8.11 -4.35
CA VAL A 37 -7.42 9.37 -4.97
C VAL A 37 -7.53 9.29 -6.49
N LYS A 38 -7.11 8.18 -7.10
CA LYS A 38 -7.14 7.99 -8.55
C LYS A 38 -7.46 6.54 -8.87
N VAL A 39 -8.39 6.33 -9.80
CA VAL A 39 -8.70 5.03 -10.40
C VAL A 39 -8.05 4.99 -11.79
N PRO A 40 -7.39 3.89 -12.18
CA PRO A 40 -6.92 3.72 -13.54
C PRO A 40 -8.10 3.85 -14.52
N ARG A 41 -8.01 4.81 -15.46
CA ARG A 41 -8.97 4.91 -16.57
C ARG A 41 -8.47 4.08 -17.74
N ARG A 42 -9.40 3.39 -18.40
CA ARG A 42 -9.15 2.41 -19.48
C ARG A 42 -8.34 2.93 -20.68
N SER A 43 -8.12 4.24 -20.82
CA SER A 43 -7.56 4.87 -22.03
C SER A 43 -6.35 5.79 -21.80
N SER A 44 -5.84 5.95 -20.56
CA SER A 44 -4.65 6.76 -20.30
C SER A 44 -3.42 5.88 -20.11
N ARG A 45 -2.28 6.26 -20.71
CA ARG A 45 -0.97 5.62 -20.48
C ARG A 45 -0.55 5.65 -19.01
N GLU A 46 -1.06 6.60 -18.23
CA GLU A 46 -0.95 6.57 -16.77
C GLU A 46 -2.08 5.74 -16.17
N GLN A 47 -1.74 4.52 -15.82
CA GLN A 47 -2.60 3.57 -15.13
C GLN A 47 -2.13 3.52 -13.69
N ASP A 48 -2.37 4.54 -12.88
CA ASP A 48 -1.90 4.51 -11.48
C ASP A 48 -3.11 4.39 -10.55
N LEU A 49 -3.12 3.34 -9.72
CA LEU A 49 -4.04 3.26 -8.59
C LEU A 49 -3.42 4.05 -7.44
N VAL A 50 -4.06 5.14 -7.04
CA VAL A 50 -3.56 5.98 -5.94
C VAL A 50 -4.50 5.86 -4.75
N LEU A 51 -3.99 5.34 -3.64
CA LEU A 51 -4.71 5.17 -2.37
C LEU A 51 -4.03 6.01 -1.28
N ASP A 52 -4.79 6.86 -0.60
CA ASP A 52 -4.36 7.51 0.64
C ASP A 52 -4.77 6.64 1.83
N LEU A 53 -3.83 5.87 2.38
CA LEU A 53 -4.04 5.15 3.64
C LEU A 53 -3.95 6.13 4.82
N VAL A 54 -5.02 6.20 5.60
CA VAL A 54 -5.17 7.09 6.76
C VAL A 54 -4.85 6.36 8.06
N ARG A 55 -5.28 5.10 8.19
CA ARG A 55 -4.94 4.19 9.29
C ARG A 55 -5.29 2.75 8.92
N GLY A 56 -4.68 1.78 9.60
CA GLY A 56 -5.02 0.37 9.49
C GLY A 56 -4.15 -0.35 8.47
N ALA A 57 -4.67 -1.40 7.85
CA ALA A 57 -3.90 -2.25 6.96
C ALA A 57 -4.63 -2.58 5.68
N LEU A 58 -3.87 -2.73 4.60
CA LEU A 58 -4.38 -3.21 3.33
C LEU A 58 -3.40 -4.17 2.68
N VAL A 59 -3.93 -5.02 1.80
CA VAL A 59 -3.15 -5.81 0.86
C VAL A 59 -3.50 -5.35 -0.54
N VAL A 60 -2.48 -5.19 -1.38
CA VAL A 60 -2.64 -5.00 -2.81
C VAL A 60 -2.00 -6.18 -3.53
N ASP A 61 -2.74 -6.78 -4.46
CA ASP A 61 -2.24 -7.76 -5.42
C ASP A 61 -2.34 -7.16 -6.83
N ALA A 62 -1.22 -7.03 -7.53
CA ALA A 62 -1.14 -6.53 -8.91
C ALA A 62 -0.29 -7.48 -9.76
N ARG A 63 -0.67 -7.71 -11.03
CA ARG A 63 -0.02 -8.63 -11.97
C ARG A 63 0.96 -7.93 -12.92
N ILE A 64 1.66 -8.70 -13.77
CA ILE A 64 2.52 -8.14 -14.83
C ILE A 64 1.65 -7.36 -15.82
N GLY A 65 2.05 -6.12 -16.12
CA GLY A 65 1.32 -5.25 -17.06
C GLY A 65 0.14 -4.51 -16.44
N ASP A 66 -0.10 -4.70 -15.13
CA ASP A 66 -1.09 -3.92 -14.39
C ASP A 66 -0.65 -2.48 -14.16
N PRO A 67 -1.63 -1.60 -13.85
CA PRO A 67 -1.41 -0.28 -13.28
C PRO A 67 -0.30 -0.24 -12.22
N LYS A 68 0.55 0.80 -12.24
CA LYS A 68 1.45 1.08 -11.12
C LYS A 68 0.59 1.36 -9.88
N VAL A 69 0.85 0.66 -8.79
CA VAL A 69 0.14 0.91 -7.53
C VAL A 69 0.93 1.93 -6.73
N VAL A 70 0.26 3.00 -6.32
CA VAL A 70 0.80 4.08 -5.52
C VAL A 70 0.00 4.16 -4.22
N VAL A 71 0.57 3.68 -3.12
CA VAL A 71 -0.02 3.84 -1.79
C VAL A 71 0.64 5.04 -1.11
N ARG A 72 -0.14 6.10 -0.91
CA ARG A 72 0.24 7.33 -0.22
C ARG A 72 -0.28 7.30 1.21
N LEU A 73 0.44 7.94 2.11
CA LEU A 73 0.07 7.98 3.52
C LEU A 73 -0.32 9.38 3.92
N LYS A 74 -1.57 9.60 4.33
CA LYS A 74 -2.11 10.94 4.57
C LYS A 74 -1.28 11.76 5.58
N SER A 75 -0.52 11.12 6.48
CA SER A 75 0.44 11.76 7.38
C SER A 75 1.75 12.26 6.72
N ALA A 76 1.83 12.31 5.38
CA ALA A 76 2.96 12.86 4.62
C ALA A 76 4.27 12.05 4.63
N HIS A 77 4.27 10.84 5.19
CA HIS A 77 5.55 10.16 5.44
C HIS A 77 6.04 9.25 4.34
N GLY A 78 5.21 8.75 3.42
CA GLY A 78 5.73 7.99 2.29
C GLY A 78 4.80 7.62 1.17
N GLU A 79 5.42 7.04 0.16
CA GLU A 79 4.83 6.50 -1.04
C GLU A 79 5.37 5.08 -1.26
N VAL A 80 4.48 4.16 -1.61
CA VAL A 80 4.89 2.84 -2.11
C VAL A 80 4.50 2.71 -3.57
N THR A 81 5.49 2.44 -4.42
CA THR A 81 5.33 2.17 -5.84
C THR A 81 5.67 0.71 -6.13
N GLY A 82 4.84 0.00 -6.92
CA GLY A 82 5.22 -1.33 -7.39
C GLY A 82 4.49 -1.78 -8.65
N SER A 83 5.09 -2.77 -9.32
CA SER A 83 4.53 -3.56 -10.41
C SER A 83 4.74 -5.04 -10.08
N GLN A 84 3.77 -5.92 -10.39
CA GLN A 84 3.76 -7.32 -9.92
C GLN A 84 3.86 -7.48 -8.40
N LEU A 85 2.85 -7.09 -7.66
CA LEU A 85 3.04 -6.84 -6.25
C LEU A 85 1.98 -7.52 -5.41
N ALA A 86 2.41 -8.43 -4.53
CA ALA A 86 1.65 -8.76 -3.34
C ALA A 86 2.22 -7.92 -2.20
N LEU A 87 1.61 -6.76 -1.95
CA LEU A 87 2.06 -5.83 -0.92
C LEU A 87 1.12 -5.85 0.25
N ARG A 88 1.68 -5.90 1.44
CA ARG A 88 0.97 -5.62 2.68
C ARG A 88 1.49 -4.33 3.26
N ALA A 89 0.61 -3.34 3.37
CA ALA A 89 0.91 -2.09 4.05
C ALA A 89 0.09 -1.99 5.34
N ALA A 90 0.75 -1.59 6.42
CA ALA A 90 0.12 -1.25 7.68
C ALA A 90 0.60 0.14 8.10
N LEU A 91 -0.36 0.98 8.47
CA LEU A 91 -0.13 2.29 9.04
C LEU A 91 -0.68 2.30 10.46
N ASP A 92 0.23 2.39 11.42
CA ASP A 92 -0.12 2.76 12.78
C ASP A 92 -0.01 4.28 12.96
N ALA A 93 -0.14 4.78 14.19
CA ALA A 93 -0.24 6.21 14.47
C ALA A 93 0.86 7.07 13.81
N GLN A 94 2.05 6.51 13.52
CA GLN A 94 3.17 7.25 12.91
C GLN A 94 4.03 6.43 11.94
N ASP A 95 4.00 5.10 12.01
CA ASP A 95 4.91 4.24 11.28
C ASP A 95 4.17 3.49 10.15
N LEU A 96 4.78 3.53 8.97
CA LEU A 96 4.41 2.67 7.85
C LEU A 96 5.28 1.43 7.87
N THR A 97 4.65 0.27 7.86
CA THR A 97 5.31 -0.99 7.56
C THR A 97 4.83 -1.53 6.22
N VAL A 98 5.77 -1.83 5.34
CA VAL A 98 5.51 -2.40 4.01
C VAL A 98 6.21 -3.73 3.90
N HIS A 99 5.46 -4.78 3.60
CA HIS A 99 6.01 -6.09 3.27
C HIS A 99 5.72 -6.43 1.81
N VAL A 100 6.73 -6.90 1.09
CA VAL A 100 6.61 -7.36 -0.30
C VAL A 100 6.58 -8.88 -0.31
N GLY A 101 5.42 -9.47 -0.53
CA GLY A 101 5.26 -10.92 -0.69
C GLY A 101 5.70 -11.43 -2.07
N ALA A 102 5.54 -10.61 -3.12
CA ALA A 102 5.95 -10.93 -4.48
C ALA A 102 6.37 -9.68 -5.26
N GLY A 103 7.29 -9.86 -6.21
CA GLY A 103 7.85 -8.82 -7.07
C GLY A 103 8.70 -7.79 -6.34
N ARG A 104 8.54 -6.51 -6.70
CA ARG A 104 9.36 -5.41 -6.17
C ARG A 104 8.53 -4.19 -5.84
N ALA A 105 8.91 -3.49 -4.77
CA ALA A 105 8.34 -2.21 -4.39
C ALA A 105 9.41 -1.19 -4.04
N THR A 106 9.19 0.06 -4.36
CA THR A 106 9.97 1.18 -3.84
C THR A 106 9.18 1.84 -2.73
N VAL A 107 9.79 1.96 -1.55
CA VAL A 107 9.24 2.69 -0.41
C VAL A 107 10.04 3.96 -0.23
N GLY A 108 9.40 5.11 -0.41
CA GLY A 108 10.05 6.42 -0.35
C GLY A 108 9.43 7.32 0.70
N SER A 109 10.23 8.25 1.24
CA SER A 109 9.73 9.36 2.03
C SER A 109 9.30 10.52 1.13
N ARG A 110 8.10 11.07 1.33
CA ARG A 110 7.64 12.24 0.56
C ARG A 110 8.39 13.53 0.91
N THR A 111 9.17 13.54 2.00
CA THR A 111 10.05 14.67 2.34
C THR A 111 11.43 14.56 1.67
N GLY A 112 11.64 13.59 0.77
CA GLY A 112 12.89 13.44 0.02
C GLY A 112 14.05 12.87 0.84
N LEU A 113 13.78 12.28 2.00
CA LEU A 113 14.79 11.68 2.88
C LEU A 113 15.36 10.34 2.37
N GLY A 114 15.03 9.97 1.13
CA GLY A 114 15.50 8.76 0.46
C GLY A 114 14.38 7.77 0.15
N GLU A 115 14.76 6.75 -0.61
CA GLU A 115 13.92 5.65 -1.04
C GLU A 115 14.67 4.33 -0.85
N VAL A 116 13.92 3.25 -0.64
CA VAL A 116 14.47 1.90 -0.59
C VAL A 116 13.69 0.99 -1.53
N GLU A 117 14.43 0.24 -2.35
CA GLU A 117 13.87 -0.82 -3.17
C GLU A 117 13.78 -2.10 -2.33
N LEU A 118 12.61 -2.72 -2.34
CA LEU A 118 12.29 -3.97 -1.70
C LEU A 118 12.04 -5.04 -2.76
N ALA A 119 12.68 -6.19 -2.59
CA ALA A 119 12.38 -7.42 -3.29
C ALA A 119 11.41 -8.31 -2.47
N ALA A 120 10.90 -9.35 -3.10
CA ALA A 120 10.08 -10.36 -2.44
C ALA A 120 10.73 -10.89 -1.14
N GLY A 121 9.92 -11.00 -0.09
CA GLY A 121 10.33 -11.38 1.26
C GLY A 121 10.87 -10.22 2.11
N GLN A 122 11.17 -9.06 1.53
CA GLN A 122 11.70 -7.92 2.26
C GLN A 122 10.60 -7.04 2.86
N THR A 123 10.98 -6.32 3.91
CA THR A 123 10.10 -5.38 4.60
C THR A 123 10.81 -4.04 4.73
N ALA A 124 10.10 -2.93 4.52
CA ALA A 124 10.55 -1.62 4.97
C ALA A 124 9.68 -1.11 6.11
N THR A 125 10.30 -0.39 7.03
CA THR A 125 9.59 0.50 7.95
C THR A 125 9.97 1.94 7.64
N LEU A 126 8.98 2.81 7.61
CA LEU A 126 9.16 4.23 7.39
C LEU A 126 8.49 4.98 8.53
N LYS A 127 9.33 5.59 9.36
CA LYS A 127 8.89 6.42 10.49
C LYS A 127 8.71 7.86 10.05
N ALA A 128 7.81 8.55 10.74
CA ALA A 128 7.62 9.98 10.56
C ALA A 128 8.96 10.75 10.60
N GLY A 129 9.22 11.55 9.57
CA GLY A 129 10.42 12.39 9.48
C GLY A 129 11.75 11.64 9.31
N SER A 130 11.73 10.35 8.95
CA SER A 130 12.93 9.52 8.78
C SER A 130 13.05 8.94 7.37
N ALA A 131 14.25 8.49 7.00
CA ALA A 131 14.46 7.68 5.82
C ALA A 131 13.85 6.27 6.01
N PRO A 132 13.34 5.63 4.95
CA PRO A 132 12.85 4.26 5.03
C PRO A 132 14.00 3.29 5.32
N THR A 133 13.77 2.33 6.20
CA THR A 133 14.75 1.30 6.56
C THR A 133 14.25 -0.07 6.12
N ALA A 134 15.02 -0.77 5.29
CA ALA A 134 14.70 -2.14 4.87
C ALA A 134 15.31 -3.18 5.82
N ALA A 135 14.56 -4.24 6.09
CA ALA A 135 14.98 -5.42 6.83
C ALA A 135 14.76 -6.68 5.98
N ALA A 136 15.75 -7.57 5.99
CA ALA A 136 15.73 -8.84 5.25
C ALA A 136 14.82 -9.91 5.88
N LYS A 137 14.33 -9.70 7.12
CA LYS A 137 13.42 -10.61 7.80
C LYS A 137 12.32 -9.83 8.51
N PHE A 138 11.09 -10.20 8.18
CA PHE A 138 9.92 -9.85 8.96
C PHE A 138 9.87 -10.76 10.20
N SER A 139 10.03 -10.20 11.40
CA SER A 139 9.71 -10.89 12.65
C SER A 139 8.54 -10.16 13.30
N MET A 140 7.34 -10.60 12.96
CA MET A 140 6.09 -10.11 13.55
C MET A 140 5.86 -10.82 14.90
N LEU A 141 6.71 -10.60 15.90
CA LEU A 141 6.57 -11.19 17.24
C LEU A 141 5.33 -10.69 18.03
N GLY A 142 4.37 -10.05 17.38
CA GLY A 142 3.18 -9.50 18.04
C GLY A 142 1.91 -9.44 17.20
N VAL A 143 1.91 -9.98 15.98
CA VAL A 143 0.65 -10.11 15.23
C VAL A 143 0.54 -11.52 14.68
N GLU A 144 -0.06 -12.39 15.48
CA GLU A 144 -0.54 -13.68 15.00
C GLU A 144 -1.72 -13.44 14.04
N TRP A 145 -1.59 -13.92 12.81
CA TRP A 145 -2.68 -13.91 11.85
C TRP A 145 -3.15 -15.35 11.67
N ARG A 146 -4.32 -15.66 12.26
CA ARG A 146 -5.12 -16.84 11.91
C ARG A 146 -6.13 -16.47 10.83
#